data_AF-A0A7C6I351-F1
#
_entry.id   AF-A0A7C6I351-F1
#
_cell.length_a   1.000
_cell.length_b   1.000
_cell.length_c   1.000
_cell.angle_alpha   90.00
_cell.angle_beta   90.00
_cell.angle_gamma   90.00
#
_symmetry.space_group_name_H-M   'P 1'
#
loop_
_entity.id
_entity.type
_entity.pdbx_description
1 polymer ?
#
loop_
_entity_poly.entity_id
_entity_poly.type
_entity_poly.pdbx_seq_one_letter_code
_entity_poly.pdbx_strand_id
1 'polypeptide(L)'
;MKRKTLEQFYYLLNSDAPTPGGGAVISYVLSLGIGLSNMAILISKKRKSFLSLDEKIQHQINEASDKLTLLGTTLLDEIQNDVDAFNHFMDIYKLKVTTQNEQNIKEKRLNEASNKNIMIPYRILETCLEAYEQYEIIEPYVVKSIISDLIIGVILLDSSIQSNIVNLKINLPYIKDEDIINKVNDIIKMATELRVNKLSSLLNKLMNRLEGGK
;
A
#
# COMPACT_ATOMS: atom_id res chain seq x y z
N MET A 1 -18.20 0.18 8.63
CA MET A 1 -17.31 -1.00 8.64
C MET A 1 -17.71 -1.99 9.72
N LYS A 2 -17.91 -3.27 9.38
CA LYS A 2 -17.85 -4.34 10.40
C LYS A 2 -16.37 -4.58 10.72
N ARG A 3 -15.88 -4.00 11.82
CA ARG A 3 -14.52 -4.26 12.34
C ARG A 3 -14.39 -5.77 12.58
N LYS A 4 -13.42 -6.40 11.93
CA LYS A 4 -13.03 -7.79 12.22
C LYS A 4 -11.85 -7.80 13.17
N THR A 5 -11.75 -8.82 14.00
CA THR A 5 -10.52 -9.08 14.76
C THR A 5 -9.44 -9.62 13.81
N LEU A 6 -8.17 -9.55 14.22
CA LEU A 6 -7.06 -10.13 13.46
C LEU A 6 -7.21 -11.63 13.27
N GLU A 7 -7.73 -12.31 14.30
CA GLU A 7 -8.04 -13.73 14.26
C GLU A 7 -9.13 -14.05 13.23
N GLN A 8 -10.20 -13.27 13.18
CA GLN A 8 -11.24 -13.42 12.15
C GLN A 8 -10.69 -13.17 10.74
N PHE A 9 -9.83 -12.18 10.58
CA PHE A 9 -9.18 -11.91 9.29
C PHE A 9 -8.31 -13.09 8.85
N TYR A 10 -7.51 -13.65 9.77
CA TYR A 10 -6.69 -14.83 9.52
C TYR A 10 -7.53 -16.05 9.11
N TYR A 11 -8.58 -16.38 9.87
CA TYR A 11 -9.41 -17.54 9.56
C TYR A 11 -10.16 -17.40 8.23
N LEU A 12 -10.53 -16.19 7.81
CA LEU A 12 -11.10 -15.96 6.49
C LEU A 12 -10.08 -16.20 5.37
N LEU A 13 -8.84 -15.72 5.54
CA LEU A 13 -7.75 -16.02 4.59
C LEU A 13 -7.42 -17.52 4.53
N ASN A 14 -7.60 -18.22 5.65
CA ASN A 14 -7.42 -19.67 5.76
C ASN A 14 -8.73 -20.43 5.55
N SER A 15 -9.52 -20.03 4.55
CA SER A 15 -10.80 -20.67 4.19
C SER A 15 -11.00 -20.69 2.67
N ASP A 16 -12.11 -21.26 2.21
CA ASP A 16 -12.57 -21.20 0.82
C ASP A 16 -13.35 -19.91 0.49
N ALA A 17 -13.42 -18.96 1.43
CA ALA A 17 -14.04 -17.68 1.20
C ALA A 17 -13.30 -16.90 0.11
N PRO A 18 -14.02 -16.30 -0.87
CA PRO A 18 -13.38 -15.58 -1.97
C PRO A 18 -12.78 -14.23 -1.53
N THR A 19 -13.16 -13.71 -0.38
CA THR A 19 -12.67 -12.45 0.19
C THR A 19 -12.49 -12.57 1.71
N PRO A 20 -11.53 -11.86 2.32
CA PRO A 20 -10.57 -10.92 1.71
C PRO A 20 -9.52 -11.64 0.86
N GLY A 21 -9.05 -10.99 -0.21
CA GLY A 21 -8.04 -11.51 -1.13
C GLY A 21 -6.66 -10.91 -0.92
N GLY A 22 -5.77 -11.13 -1.89
CA GLY A 22 -4.40 -10.61 -1.84
C GLY A 22 -4.32 -9.08 -1.77
N GLY A 23 -5.21 -8.35 -2.46
CA GLY A 23 -5.24 -6.88 -2.44
C GLY A 23 -5.48 -6.33 -1.03
N ALA A 24 -6.51 -6.85 -0.35
CA ALA A 24 -6.79 -6.56 1.05
C ALA A 24 -5.59 -6.86 1.99
N VAL A 25 -4.89 -7.98 1.80
CA VAL A 25 -3.70 -8.31 2.60
C VAL A 25 -2.56 -7.32 2.35
N ILE A 26 -2.28 -7.00 1.09
CA ILE A 26 -1.24 -6.03 0.72
C ILE A 26 -1.53 -4.68 1.36
N SER A 27 -2.77 -4.18 1.24
CA SER A 27 -3.19 -2.91 1.82
C SER A 27 -2.98 -2.90 3.34
N TYR A 28 -3.36 -3.99 4.01
CA TYR A 28 -3.18 -4.11 5.45
C TYR A 28 -1.69 -4.16 5.86
N VAL A 29 -0.87 -4.95 5.17
CA VAL A 29 0.58 -5.04 5.42
C VAL A 29 1.26 -3.68 5.25
N LEU A 30 0.92 -2.93 4.20
CA LEU A 30 1.45 -1.59 3.99
C LEU A 30 1.03 -0.65 5.11
N SER A 31 -0.23 -0.71 5.56
CA SER A 31 -0.72 0.11 6.68
C SER A 31 0.06 -0.16 7.98
N LEU A 32 0.46 -1.41 8.23
CA LEU A 32 1.31 -1.78 9.37
C LEU A 32 2.71 -1.20 9.24
N GLY A 33 3.32 -1.26 8.06
CA GLY A 33 4.64 -0.67 7.81
C GLY A 33 4.65 0.84 7.99
N ILE A 34 3.63 1.52 7.46
CA ILE A 34 3.41 2.96 7.63
C ILE A 34 3.19 3.31 9.11
N GLY A 35 2.37 2.53 9.80
CA GLY A 35 2.10 2.72 11.23
C GLY A 35 3.36 2.62 12.10
N LEU A 36 4.20 1.61 11.86
CA LEU A 36 5.49 1.45 12.58
C LEU A 36 6.45 2.61 12.30
N SER A 37 6.58 3.01 11.04
CA SER A 37 7.45 4.13 10.65
C SER A 37 6.98 5.45 11.28
N ASN A 38 5.67 5.70 11.29
CA ASN A 38 5.10 6.88 11.92
C ASN A 38 5.27 6.84 13.45
N MET A 39 5.11 5.67 14.08
CA MET A 39 5.37 5.50 15.52
C MET A 39 6.83 5.84 15.86
N ALA A 40 7.78 5.41 15.05
CA ALA A 40 9.20 5.69 15.24
C ALA A 40 9.47 7.21 15.26
N ILE A 41 8.90 7.98 14.33
CA ILE A 41 9.09 9.44 14.33
C ILE A 41 8.30 10.14 15.44
N LEU A 42 7.10 9.69 15.78
CA LEU A 42 6.31 10.22 16.91
C LEU A 42 7.03 10.07 18.25
N ILE A 43 7.73 8.95 18.47
CA ILE A 43 8.57 8.75 19.65
C ILE A 43 9.81 9.65 19.60
N SER A 44 10.43 9.78 18.43
CA SER A 44 11.64 10.58 18.23
C SER A 44 11.41 12.07 18.46
N LYS A 45 10.24 12.58 18.05
CA LYS A 45 9.80 13.97 18.25
C LYS A 45 9.74 14.42 19.72
N LYS A 46 9.62 13.47 20.66
CA LYS A 46 9.60 13.74 22.10
C LYS A 46 10.99 13.97 22.70
N ARG A 47 12.06 13.77 21.93
CA ARG A 47 13.45 13.86 22.40
C ARG A 47 13.95 15.30 22.33
N LYS A 48 14.79 15.69 23.29
CA LYS A 48 15.41 17.03 23.32
C LYS A 48 16.17 17.35 22.03
N SER A 49 16.82 16.35 21.43
CA SER A 49 17.54 16.49 20.15
C SER A 49 16.64 16.91 18.99
N PHE A 50 15.37 16.52 19.01
CA PHE A 50 14.39 16.95 18.02
C PHE A 50 13.89 18.36 18.32
N LEU A 51 13.57 18.64 19.58
CA LEU A 51 13.05 19.95 20.00
C LEU A 51 14.05 21.10 19.82
N SER A 52 15.36 20.78 19.72
CA SER A 52 16.42 21.73 19.41
C SER A 52 16.64 21.98 17.91
N LEU A 53 15.89 21.32 17.03
CA LEU A 53 15.99 21.54 15.57
C LEU A 53 15.34 22.87 15.19
N ASP A 54 15.72 23.39 14.02
CA ASP A 54 15.07 24.55 13.41
C ASP A 54 13.56 24.32 13.23
N GLU A 55 12.73 25.36 13.46
CA GLU A 55 11.27 25.26 13.37
C GLU A 55 10.79 24.77 12.00
N LYS A 56 11.47 25.14 10.91
CA LYS A 56 11.14 24.70 9.57
C LYS A 56 11.32 23.18 9.42
N ILE A 57 12.39 22.63 10.01
CA ILE A 57 12.66 21.19 10.01
C ILE A 57 11.59 20.47 10.83
N GLN A 58 11.26 20.99 12.01
CA GLN A 58 10.21 20.42 12.84
C GLN A 58 8.86 20.40 12.11
N HIS A 59 8.53 21.48 11.40
CA HIS A 59 7.31 21.58 10.60
C HIS A 59 7.28 20.53 9.49
N GLN A 60 8.33 20.43 8.68
CA GLN A 60 8.42 19.43 7.60
C GLN A 60 8.24 17.99 8.11
N ILE A 61 8.80 17.67 9.28
CA ILE A 61 8.67 16.33 9.87
C ILE A 61 7.26 16.08 10.43
N ASN A 62 6.61 17.13 10.95
CA ASN A 62 5.20 17.05 11.35
C ASN A 62 4.30 16.78 10.15
N GLU A 63 4.49 17.49 9.04
CA GLU A 63 3.73 17.26 7.81
C GLU A 63 3.93 15.83 7.27
N ALA A 64 5.17 15.33 7.28
CA ALA A 64 5.44 13.96 6.87
C ALA A 64 4.76 12.92 7.76
N SER A 65 4.74 13.14 9.08
CA SER A 65 4.06 12.28 10.06
C SER A 65 2.53 12.31 9.89
N ASP A 66 1.95 13.48 9.62
CA ASP A 66 0.51 13.62 9.36
C ASP A 66 0.13 12.95 8.04
N LYS A 67 0.97 13.10 7.00
CA LYS A 67 0.80 12.43 5.71
C LYS A 67 0.86 10.90 5.86
N LEU A 68 1.82 10.36 6.61
CA LEU A 68 1.89 8.93 6.92
C LEU A 68 0.62 8.43 7.62
N THR A 69 0.10 9.21 8.57
CA THR A 69 -1.16 8.88 9.25
C THR A 69 -2.31 8.78 8.25
N LEU A 70 -2.45 9.77 7.36
CA LEU A 70 -3.47 9.78 6.32
C LEU A 70 -3.34 8.57 5.38
N LEU A 71 -2.14 8.31 4.85
CA LEU A 71 -1.89 7.17 3.96
C LEU A 71 -2.25 5.84 4.62
N GLY A 72 -1.84 5.65 5.88
CA GLY A 72 -2.17 4.46 6.66
C GLY A 72 -3.68 4.27 6.83
N THR A 73 -4.43 5.36 7.09
CA THR A 73 -5.90 5.28 7.19
C THR A 73 -6.58 5.00 5.86
N THR A 74 -6.13 5.61 4.77
CA THR A 74 -6.66 5.35 3.42
C THR A 74 -6.52 3.89 3.02
N LEU A 75 -5.41 3.23 3.40
CA LEU A 75 -5.21 1.81 3.12
C LEU A 75 -6.21 0.92 3.85
N LEU A 76 -6.67 1.31 5.04
CA LEU A 76 -7.73 0.58 5.74
C LEU A 76 -9.06 0.64 4.99
N ASP A 77 -9.34 1.74 4.29
CA ASP A 77 -10.50 1.85 3.41
C ASP A 77 -10.31 1.02 2.13
N GLU A 78 -9.10 0.97 1.56
CA GLU A 78 -8.81 0.14 0.38
C GLU A 78 -8.99 -1.36 0.63
N ILE A 79 -8.87 -1.83 1.88
CA ILE A 79 -9.24 -3.22 2.24
C ILE A 79 -10.70 -3.49 1.90
N GLN A 80 -11.60 -2.58 2.28
CA GLN A 80 -13.03 -2.73 2.01
C GLN A 80 -13.34 -2.52 0.53
N ASN A 81 -12.68 -1.56 -0.12
CA ASN A 81 -12.83 -1.34 -1.56
C ASN A 81 -12.44 -2.57 -2.37
N ASP A 82 -11.34 -3.26 -2.02
CA ASP A 82 -10.92 -4.52 -2.65
C ASP A 82 -12.00 -5.61 -2.54
N VAL A 83 -12.53 -5.79 -1.34
CA VAL A 83 -13.60 -6.77 -1.07
C VAL A 83 -14.86 -6.44 -1.87
N ASP A 84 -15.30 -5.19 -1.85
CA ASP A 84 -16.53 -4.76 -2.52
C ASP A 84 -16.42 -4.84 -4.03
N ALA A 85 -15.28 -4.43 -4.59
CA ALA A 85 -15.01 -4.45 -6.01
C ALA A 85 -14.90 -5.89 -6.54
N PHE A 86 -14.27 -6.79 -5.79
CA PHE A 86 -14.23 -8.22 -6.12
C PHE A 86 -15.63 -8.85 -6.07
N ASN A 87 -16.39 -8.61 -4.99
CA ASN A 87 -17.75 -9.14 -4.86
C ASN A 87 -18.65 -8.64 -6.00
N HIS A 88 -18.58 -7.35 -6.33
CA HIS A 88 -19.34 -6.78 -7.44
C HIS A 88 -18.99 -7.42 -8.78
N PHE A 89 -17.70 -7.64 -9.06
CA PHE A 89 -17.26 -8.36 -10.25
C PHE A 89 -17.85 -9.78 -10.29
N MET A 90 -17.79 -10.50 -9.17
CA MET A 90 -18.31 -11.87 -9.09
C MET A 90 -19.83 -11.95 -9.26
N ASP A 91 -20.57 -10.98 -8.75
CA ASP A 91 -22.02 -10.90 -8.92
C ASP A 91 -22.38 -10.77 -10.41
N ILE A 92 -21.68 -9.92 -11.15
CA ILE A 92 -21.85 -9.78 -12.61
C ILE A 92 -21.42 -11.07 -13.31
N TYR A 93 -20.25 -11.62 -12.94
CA TYR A 93 -19.69 -12.81 -13.56
C TYR A 93 -20.63 -14.03 -13.47
N LYS A 94 -21.33 -14.18 -12.34
CA LYS A 94 -22.27 -15.27 -12.08
C LYS A 94 -23.64 -15.12 -12.76
N LEU A 95 -23.94 -13.96 -13.36
CA LEU A 95 -25.22 -13.75 -14.07
C LEU A 95 -25.38 -14.78 -15.20
N LYS A 96 -26.51 -15.49 -15.20
CA LYS A 96 -26.93 -16.34 -16.32
C LYS A 96 -27.51 -15.43 -17.40
N VAL A 97 -27.10 -15.65 -18.64
CA VAL A 97 -27.62 -14.93 -19.80
C VAL A 97 -28.24 -15.94 -20.76
N THR A 98 -29.29 -15.52 -21.45
CA THR A 98 -30.08 -16.36 -22.36
C THR A 98 -30.25 -15.73 -23.74
N THR A 99 -29.91 -14.44 -23.90
CA THR A 99 -29.97 -13.71 -25.16
C THR A 99 -28.64 -13.04 -25.50
N GLN A 100 -28.40 -12.76 -26.78
CA GLN A 100 -27.21 -12.03 -27.22
C GLN A 100 -27.14 -10.63 -26.63
N ASN A 101 -28.29 -9.96 -26.45
CA ASN A 101 -28.34 -8.63 -25.84
C ASN A 101 -27.91 -8.67 -24.37
N GLU A 102 -28.36 -9.66 -23.60
CA GLU A 102 -27.93 -9.88 -22.22
C GLU A 102 -26.43 -10.16 -22.12
N GLN A 103 -25.88 -10.96 -23.04
CA GLN A 103 -24.45 -11.24 -23.13
C GLN A 103 -23.65 -9.94 -23.35
N ASN A 104 -24.06 -9.10 -24.31
CA ASN A 104 -23.38 -7.84 -24.59
C ASN A 104 -23.41 -6.88 -23.38
N ILE A 105 -24.55 -6.81 -22.66
CA ILE A 105 -24.67 -6.00 -21.44
C ILE A 105 -23.76 -6.55 -20.33
N LYS A 106 -23.71 -7.87 -20.15
CA LYS A 106 -22.84 -8.52 -19.16
C LYS A 106 -21.37 -8.22 -19.45
N GLU A 107 -20.94 -8.34 -20.71
CA GLU A 107 -19.56 -8.05 -21.12
C GLU A 107 -19.17 -6.59 -20.85
N LYS A 108 -20.07 -5.65 -21.16
CA LYS A 108 -19.85 -4.24 -20.85
C LYS A 108 -19.65 -4.01 -19.34
N ARG A 109 -20.53 -4.59 -18.51
CA ARG A 109 -20.44 -4.48 -17.05
C ARG A 109 -19.18 -5.13 -16.49
N LEU A 110 -18.76 -6.27 -17.03
CA LEU A 110 -17.51 -6.91 -16.64
C LEU A 110 -16.30 -6.05 -16.98
N ASN A 111 -16.29 -5.40 -18.16
CA ASN A 111 -15.21 -4.48 -18.52
C ASN A 111 -15.13 -3.28 -17.56
N GLU A 112 -16.27 -2.66 -17.26
CA GLU A 112 -16.34 -1.56 -16.30
C GLU A 112 -15.89 -2.00 -14.88
N ALA A 113 -16.26 -3.20 -14.46
CA ALA A 113 -15.85 -3.77 -13.18
C ALA A 113 -14.33 -4.07 -13.15
N SER A 114 -13.77 -4.67 -14.21
CA SER A 114 -12.32 -4.91 -14.31
C SER A 114 -11.52 -3.60 -14.24
N ASN A 115 -11.97 -2.56 -14.96
CA ASN A 115 -11.34 -1.25 -14.93
C ASN A 115 -11.37 -0.64 -13.52
N LYS A 116 -12.46 -0.79 -12.76
CA LYS A 116 -12.52 -0.34 -11.36
C LYS A 116 -11.61 -1.17 -10.45
N ASN A 117 -11.61 -2.48 -10.63
CA ASN A 117 -10.83 -3.40 -9.79
C ASN A 117 -9.34 -3.14 -9.91
N ILE A 118 -8.80 -2.96 -11.12
CA ILE A 118 -7.36 -2.72 -11.30
C ILE A 118 -6.88 -1.37 -10.73
N MET A 119 -7.80 -0.39 -10.59
CA MET A 119 -7.44 0.89 -10.00
C MET A 119 -7.21 0.82 -8.47
N ILE A 120 -7.67 -0.23 -7.78
CA ILE A 120 -7.39 -0.44 -6.36
C ILE A 120 -5.91 -0.75 -6.11
N PRO A 121 -5.31 -1.80 -6.71
CA PRO A 121 -3.88 -2.03 -6.58
C PRO A 121 -3.06 -0.90 -7.21
N TYR A 122 -3.56 -0.17 -8.22
CA TYR A 122 -2.90 1.04 -8.69
C TYR A 122 -2.73 2.07 -7.56
N ARG A 123 -3.81 2.43 -6.85
CA ARG A 123 -3.78 3.39 -5.73
C ARG A 123 -2.94 2.91 -4.54
N ILE A 124 -2.94 1.61 -4.27
CA ILE A 124 -2.05 1.03 -3.24
C ILE A 124 -0.58 1.24 -3.65
N LEU A 125 -0.26 1.12 -4.94
CA LEU A 125 1.11 1.33 -5.42
C LEU A 125 1.49 2.82 -5.39
N GLU A 126 0.57 3.73 -5.70
CA GLU A 126 0.76 5.18 -5.50
C GLU A 126 1.07 5.48 -4.03
N THR A 127 0.30 4.89 -3.13
CA THR A 127 0.51 5.01 -1.68
C THR A 127 1.89 4.52 -1.25
N CYS A 128 2.43 3.45 -1.87
CA CYS A 128 3.80 3.03 -1.63
C CYS A 128 4.83 4.09 -2.03
N LEU A 129 4.65 4.75 -3.20
CA LEU A 129 5.56 5.79 -3.66
C LEU A 129 5.53 6.99 -2.70
N GLU A 130 4.34 7.44 -2.30
CA GLU A 130 4.17 8.55 -1.36
C GLU A 130 4.74 8.22 0.03
N ALA A 131 4.54 6.99 0.51
CA ALA A 131 5.07 6.55 1.81
C ALA A 131 6.60 6.54 1.82
N TYR A 132 7.24 6.12 0.73
CA TYR A 132 8.68 6.19 0.58
C TYR A 132 9.21 7.62 0.72
N GLU A 133 8.58 8.59 0.06
CA GLU A 133 8.97 10.00 0.15
C GLU A 133 8.94 10.50 1.60
N GLN A 134 7.89 10.11 2.35
CA GLN A 134 7.80 10.46 3.76
C GLN A 134 8.88 9.75 4.60
N TYR A 135 9.22 8.50 4.28
CA TYR A 135 10.30 7.77 4.95
C TYR A 135 11.65 8.45 4.74
N GLU A 136 11.94 8.95 3.53
CA GLU A 136 13.17 9.72 3.27
C GLU A 136 13.24 10.98 4.14
N ILE A 137 12.11 11.67 4.32
CA ILE A 137 12.04 12.89 5.14
C ILE A 137 12.29 12.58 6.63
N ILE A 138 11.65 11.55 7.17
CA ILE A 138 11.71 11.27 8.62
C ILE A 138 12.97 10.51 9.03
N GLU A 139 13.58 9.74 8.11
CA GLU A 139 14.67 8.83 8.44
C GLU A 139 15.80 9.48 9.24
N PRO A 140 16.34 10.66 8.86
CA PRO A 140 17.46 11.27 9.57
C PRO A 140 17.17 11.58 11.05
N TYR A 141 15.88 11.71 11.39
CA TYR A 141 15.42 12.20 12.69
C TYR A 141 14.86 11.09 13.58
N VAL A 142 14.70 9.86 13.06
CA VAL A 142 14.35 8.71 13.89
C VAL A 142 15.52 8.36 14.81
N VAL A 143 15.28 8.31 16.11
CA VAL A 143 16.33 8.00 17.08
C VAL A 143 16.71 6.52 17.09
N LYS A 144 17.98 6.23 17.36
CA LYS A 144 18.53 4.88 17.29
C LYS A 144 17.76 3.84 18.11
N SER A 145 17.24 4.21 19.30
CA SER A 145 16.52 3.27 20.17
C SER A 145 15.20 2.75 19.60
N ILE A 146 14.71 3.32 18.49
CA ILE A 146 13.47 2.89 17.82
C ILE A 146 13.67 2.75 16.30
N ILE A 147 14.92 2.72 15.83
CA ILE A 147 15.25 2.65 14.40
C ILE A 147 14.77 1.35 13.76
N SER A 148 14.64 0.27 14.54
CA SER A 148 14.10 -1.02 14.11
C SER A 148 12.71 -0.91 13.51
N ASP A 149 11.88 -0.01 14.02
CA ASP A 149 10.49 0.11 13.59
C ASP A 149 10.40 0.75 12.21
N LEU A 150 11.27 1.73 11.93
CA LEU A 150 11.41 2.29 10.58
C LEU A 150 12.01 1.27 9.60
N ILE A 151 12.98 0.47 10.04
CA ILE A 151 13.56 -0.61 9.20
C ILE A 151 12.48 -1.61 8.80
N ILE A 152 11.69 -2.10 9.75
CA ILE A 152 10.57 -3.01 9.47
C ILE A 152 9.57 -2.32 8.54
N GLY A 153 9.26 -1.05 8.78
CA GLY A 153 8.38 -0.26 7.90
C GLY A 153 8.86 -0.19 6.44
N VAL A 154 10.16 0.00 6.22
CA VAL A 154 10.77 -0.01 4.87
C VAL A 154 10.73 -1.41 4.25
N ILE A 155 10.94 -2.47 5.02
CA ILE A 155 10.85 -3.86 4.54
C ILE A 155 9.41 -4.20 4.13
N LEU A 156 8.42 -3.80 4.93
CA LEU A 156 7.01 -4.02 4.62
C LEU A 156 6.55 -3.20 3.42
N LEU A 157 7.07 -1.99 3.25
CA LEU A 157 6.88 -1.19 2.04
C LEU A 157 7.41 -1.93 0.80
N ASP A 158 8.65 -2.44 0.84
CA ASP A 158 9.25 -3.20 -0.27
C ASP A 158 8.45 -4.45 -0.63
N SER A 159 8.03 -5.19 0.40
CA SER A 159 7.20 -6.39 0.25
C SER A 159 5.86 -6.05 -0.38
N SER A 160 5.23 -4.95 0.07
CA SER A 160 3.96 -4.48 -0.47
C SER A 160 4.08 -4.07 -1.93
N ILE A 161 5.14 -3.36 -2.33
CA ILE A 161 5.38 -3.03 -3.74
C ILE A 161 5.47 -4.30 -4.59
N GLN A 162 6.26 -5.29 -4.17
CA GLN A 162 6.41 -6.55 -4.92
C GLN A 162 5.09 -7.30 -5.06
N SER A 163 4.39 -7.50 -3.96
CA SER A 163 3.10 -8.20 -3.94
C SER A 163 2.05 -7.47 -4.78
N ASN A 164 2.06 -6.14 -4.77
CA ASN A 164 1.10 -5.34 -5.51
C ASN A 164 1.39 -5.31 -7.02
N ILE A 165 2.65 -5.37 -7.43
CA ILE A 165 3.01 -5.58 -8.84
C ILE A 165 2.46 -6.92 -9.34
N VAL A 166 2.49 -7.98 -8.52
CA VAL A 166 1.86 -9.26 -8.87
C VAL A 166 0.34 -9.10 -9.01
N ASN A 167 -0.29 -8.36 -8.09
CA ASN A 167 -1.73 -8.11 -8.11
C ASN A 167 -2.17 -7.29 -9.34
N LEU A 168 -1.38 -6.32 -9.78
CA LEU A 168 -1.63 -5.59 -11.03
C LEU A 168 -1.47 -6.51 -12.25
N LYS A 169 -0.38 -7.29 -12.30
CA LYS A 169 -0.07 -8.16 -13.44
C LYS A 169 -1.11 -9.25 -13.67
N ILE A 170 -1.72 -9.80 -12.62
CA ILE A 170 -2.78 -10.80 -12.79
C ILE A 170 -4.08 -10.20 -13.33
N ASN A 171 -4.36 -8.92 -13.04
CA ASN A 171 -5.57 -8.23 -13.49
C ASN A 171 -5.42 -7.55 -14.87
N LEU A 172 -4.20 -7.13 -15.23
CA LEU A 172 -3.92 -6.38 -16.45
C LEU A 172 -4.41 -7.04 -17.76
N PRO A 173 -4.31 -8.38 -17.96
CA PRO A 173 -4.82 -9.03 -19.17
C PRO A 173 -6.33 -8.90 -19.39
N TYR A 174 -7.09 -8.51 -18.37
CA TYR A 174 -8.55 -8.33 -18.45
C TYR A 174 -8.96 -6.88 -18.78
N ILE A 175 -8.00 -5.97 -18.90
CA ILE A 175 -8.23 -4.57 -19.22
C ILE A 175 -8.15 -4.36 -20.73
N LYS A 176 -9.08 -3.55 -21.25
CA LYS A 176 -9.12 -3.17 -22.68
C LYS A 176 -8.87 -1.68 -22.90
N ASP A 177 -8.93 -0.90 -21.83
CA ASP A 177 -8.72 0.55 -21.88
C ASP A 177 -7.22 0.84 -21.91
N GLU A 178 -6.72 1.33 -23.04
CA GLU A 178 -5.31 1.62 -23.28
C GLU A 178 -4.75 2.66 -22.31
N ASP A 179 -5.56 3.64 -21.88
CA ASP A 179 -5.10 4.66 -20.92
C ASP A 179 -4.87 4.05 -19.55
N ILE A 180 -5.72 3.12 -19.13
CA ILE A 180 -5.53 2.36 -17.88
C ILE A 180 -4.31 1.44 -17.98
N ILE A 181 -4.14 0.75 -19.11
CA ILE A 181 -2.99 -0.13 -19.34
C ILE A 181 -1.68 0.66 -19.24
N ASN A 182 -1.60 1.82 -19.90
CA ASN A 182 -0.42 2.68 -19.86
C ASN A 182 -0.13 3.17 -18.44
N LYS A 183 -1.14 3.69 -17.73
CA LYS A 183 -1.00 4.11 -16.33
C LYS A 183 -0.45 3.00 -15.44
N VAL A 184 -0.99 1.78 -15.57
CA VAL A 184 -0.57 0.63 -14.77
C VAL A 184 0.88 0.24 -15.08
N ASN A 185 1.27 0.21 -16.36
CA ASN A 185 2.65 -0.09 -16.76
C ASN A 185 3.64 0.96 -16.24
N ASP A 186 3.28 2.24 -16.34
CA ASP A 186 4.12 3.35 -15.87
C ASP A 186 4.36 3.27 -14.36
N ILE A 187 3.30 3.05 -13.56
CA ILE A 187 3.47 2.95 -12.12
C ILE A 187 4.25 1.70 -11.69
N ILE A 188 4.09 0.57 -12.39
CA ILE A 188 4.89 -0.65 -12.16
C ILE A 188 6.36 -0.34 -12.41
N LYS A 189 6.68 0.37 -13.49
CA LYS A 189 8.04 0.79 -13.81
C LYS A 189 8.62 1.70 -12.72
N MET A 190 7.90 2.76 -12.36
CA MET A 190 8.31 3.69 -11.29
C MET A 190 8.55 2.98 -9.96
N ALA A 191 7.64 2.08 -9.56
CA ALA A 191 7.78 1.33 -8.33
C ALA A 191 8.95 0.33 -8.37
N THR A 192 9.22 -0.27 -9.53
CA THR A 192 10.38 -1.16 -9.72
C THR A 192 11.70 -0.39 -9.60
N GLU A 193 11.79 0.78 -10.24
CA GLU A 193 12.95 1.66 -10.16
C GLU A 193 13.17 2.20 -8.73
N LEU A 194 12.09 2.56 -8.04
CA LEU A 194 12.13 2.94 -6.64
C LEU A 194 12.77 1.86 -5.77
N ARG A 195 12.32 0.60 -5.92
CA ARG A 195 12.84 -0.51 -5.12
C ARG A 195 14.35 -0.72 -5.31
N VAL A 196 14.77 -0.77 -6.57
CA VAL A 196 16.16 -1.10 -6.93
C VAL A 196 17.11 0.01 -6.52
N ASN A 197 16.77 1.27 -6.81
CA ASN A 197 17.72 2.37 -6.67
C ASN A 197 17.67 3.03 -5.29
N LYS A 198 16.47 3.14 -4.74
CA LYS A 198 16.13 4.11 -3.70
C LYS A 198 15.82 3.42 -2.37
N LEU A 199 14.93 2.43 -2.40
CA LEU A 199 14.54 1.67 -1.20
C LEU A 199 15.69 0.80 -0.68
N SER A 200 16.41 0.12 -1.59
CA SER A 200 17.60 -0.66 -1.22
C SER A 200 18.69 0.20 -0.56
N SER A 201 18.89 1.43 -1.06
CA SER A 201 19.83 2.40 -0.48
C SER A 201 19.38 2.87 0.92
N LEU A 202 18.10 3.22 1.07
CA LEU A 202 17.51 3.61 2.35
C LEU A 202 17.64 2.49 3.40
N LEU A 203 17.35 1.24 3.01
CA LEU A 203 17.46 0.09 3.91
C LEU A 203 18.90 -0.12 4.36
N ASN A 204 19.88 -0.08 3.44
CA ASN A 204 21.30 -0.19 3.80
C ASN A 204 21.74 0.93 4.75
N LYS A 205 21.31 2.17 4.50
CA LYS A 205 21.58 3.30 5.39
C LYS A 205 21.05 3.05 6.80
N LEU A 206 19.81 2.58 6.91
CA LEU A 206 19.17 2.28 8.19
C LEU A 206 19.86 1.12 8.93
N MET A 207 20.24 0.05 8.23
CA MET A 207 20.98 -1.08 8.80
C MET A 207 22.34 -0.64 9.34
N ASN A 208 23.07 0.20 8.60
CA ASN A 208 24.33 0.79 9.08
C ASN A 208 24.13 1.64 10.35
N ARG A 209 23.00 2.35 10.48
CA ARG A 209 22.67 3.12 11.71
C ARG A 209 22.31 2.22 12.88
N LEU A 210 21.68 1.07 12.62
CA LEU A 210 21.39 0.07 13.63
C LEU A 210 22.70 -0.55 14.18
N GLU A 211 23.59 -0.97 13.27
CA GLU A 211 24.86 -1.65 13.58
C GLU A 211 25.95 -0.71 14.09
N GLY A 212 26.02 0.52 13.57
CA GLY A 212 27.05 1.51 13.88
C GLY A 212 26.97 1.99 15.33
N GLY A 213 27.90 1.52 16.16
CA GLY A 213 28.04 1.90 17.57
C GLY A 213 29.33 2.67 17.86
N LYS A 214 29.20 3.99 17.96
CA LYS A 214 29.70 4.83 19.08
C LYS A 214 29.06 6.22 18.95
#